data_AF-A0A518EWH1-F1
#
_entry.id   AF-A0A518EWH1-F1
#
_cell.length_a   1.000
_cell.length_b   1.000
_cell.length_c   1.000
_cell.angle_alpha   90.00
_cell.angle_beta   90.00
_cell.angle_gamma   90.00
#
_symmetry.space_group_name_H-M   'P 1'
#
loop_
_entity.id
_entity.type
_entity.pdbx_description
1 polymer ?
#
loop_
_entity_poly.entity_id
_entity_poly.type
_entity_poly.pdbx_seq_one_letter_code
_entity_poly.pdbx_strand_id
1 'polypeptide(L)'
;MKQRKLIRFVFPELQRRLVAVALACVGSSVAIGVCLVAIAMHGLAGDLPNDGDLVLESMPRALVIASGIGVAVALPVFAMIALAMTMPLMGVLYRLQQFLTDTAEGRETAECELRTNDPLQDLCSLLNQATRSQRAANAAGKGSREEGSEASQRAA
;
A
#
# COMPACT_ATOMS: atom_id res chain seq x y z
N MET A 1 11.24 8.50 -27.90
CA MET A 1 11.17 9.20 -26.61
C MET A 1 10.32 8.38 -25.63
N LYS A 2 10.94 7.78 -24.60
CA LYS A 2 10.24 7.01 -23.56
C LYS A 2 9.44 8.00 -22.71
N GLN A 3 8.11 8.04 -22.86
CA GLN A 3 7.27 8.82 -21.97
C GLN A 3 7.42 8.27 -20.55
N ARG A 4 8.10 9.04 -19.69
CA ARG A 4 8.17 8.76 -18.26
C ARG A 4 6.76 8.97 -17.71
N LYS A 5 6.03 7.87 -17.47
CA LYS A 5 4.76 7.91 -16.75
C LYS A 5 5.03 8.56 -15.40
N LEU A 6 4.58 9.80 -15.23
CA LEU A 6 4.57 10.51 -13.96
C LEU A 6 3.85 9.61 -12.95
N ILE A 7 4.56 9.23 -11.88
CA ILE A 7 4.01 8.46 -10.78
C ILE A 7 2.99 9.36 -10.10
N ARG A 8 1.74 9.30 -10.59
CA ARG A 8 0.63 10.05 -10.04
C ARG A 8 0.31 9.37 -8.70
N PHE A 9 0.52 10.06 -7.59
CA PHE A 9 0.11 9.57 -6.27
C PHE A 9 -1.41 9.52 -6.24
N VAL A 10 -1.97 8.34 -6.54
CA VAL A 10 -3.41 8.15 -6.75
C VAL A 10 -4.22 8.27 -5.45
N PHE A 11 -3.60 8.13 -4.27
CA PHE A 11 -4.30 8.21 -2.98
C PHE A 11 -3.45 8.85 -1.86
N PRO A 12 -3.49 10.19 -1.70
CA PRO A 12 -2.75 10.89 -0.64
C PRO A 12 -3.22 10.51 0.77
N GLU A 13 -4.49 10.15 0.94
CA GLU A 13 -5.02 9.76 2.25
C GLU A 13 -4.45 8.42 2.73
N LEU A 14 -4.30 7.45 1.84
CA LEU A 14 -3.78 6.14 2.20
C LEU A 14 -2.30 6.24 2.57
N GLN A 15 -1.55 7.06 1.83
CA GLN A 15 -0.15 7.34 2.12
C GLN A 15 0.03 8.04 3.47
N ARG A 16 -0.83 9.02 3.81
CA ARG A 16 -0.80 9.68 5.13
C ARG A 16 -1.10 8.71 6.26
N ARG A 17 -2.09 7.82 6.09
CA ARG A 17 -2.39 6.76 7.08
C ARG A 17 -1.24 5.79 7.23
N LEU A 18 -0.62 5.37 6.13
CA LEU A 18 0.53 4.45 6.16
C LEU A 18 1.74 5.06 6.86
N VAL A 19 2.05 6.32 6.55
CA VAL A 19 3.11 7.08 7.22
C VAL A 19 2.82 7.22 8.71
N ALA A 20 1.58 7.52 9.10
CA ALA A 20 1.20 7.61 10.51
C ALA A 20 1.34 6.28 11.25
N VAL A 21 0.90 5.16 10.65
CA VAL A 21 1.05 3.82 11.25
C VAL A 21 2.51 3.40 11.33
N ALA A 22 3.31 3.69 10.31
CA ALA A 22 4.75 3.42 10.32
C ALA A 22 5.46 4.23 11.43
N LEU A 23 5.15 5.52 11.56
CA LEU A 23 5.65 6.36 12.66
C LEU A 23 5.24 5.82 14.03
N ALA A 24 3.99 5.38 14.18
CA ALA A 24 3.52 4.80 15.43
C ALA A 24 4.24 3.48 15.77
N CYS A 25 4.45 2.59 14.79
CA CYS A 25 5.20 1.34 14.97
C CYS A 25 6.67 1.57 15.31
N VAL A 26 7.33 2.49 14.62
CA VAL A 26 8.75 2.81 14.90
C VAL A 26 8.87 3.49 16.25
N GLY A 27 7.98 4.44 16.55
CA GLY A 27 7.92 5.12 17.84
C GLY A 27 7.69 4.14 18.99
N SER A 28 6.75 3.21 18.84
CA SER A 28 6.49 2.18 19.87
C SER A 28 7.67 1.22 20.01
N SER A 29 8.27 0.76 18.92
CA SER A 29 9.43 -0.12 18.96
C SER A 29 10.62 0.52 19.67
N VAL A 30 10.89 1.80 19.42
CA VAL A 30 11.97 2.54 20.09
C VAL A 30 11.64 2.76 21.55
N ALA A 31 10.40 3.17 21.87
CA ALA A 31 9.98 3.38 23.27
C ALA A 31 10.12 2.09 24.10
N ILE A 32 9.69 0.95 23.54
CA ILE A 32 9.85 -0.36 24.17
C ILE A 32 11.34 -0.68 24.35
N GLY A 33 12.17 -0.46 23.33
CA GLY A 33 13.61 -0.68 23.41
C GLY A 33 14.29 0.15 24.51
N VAL A 34 13.94 1.44 24.59
CA VAL A 34 14.44 2.35 25.64
C VAL A 34 14.02 1.86 27.03
N CYS A 35 12.76 1.47 27.21
CA CYS A 35 12.29 0.90 28.48
C CYS A 35 13.03 -0.38 28.86
N LEU A 36 13.22 -1.31 27.92
CA LEU A 36 13.94 -2.55 28.17
C LEU A 36 15.41 -2.31 28.55
N VAL A 37 16.10 -1.40 27.86
CA VAL A 37 17.48 -1.05 28.18
C VAL A 37 17.56 -0.36 29.54
N ALA A 38 16.61 0.53 29.87
CA ALA A 38 16.55 1.16 31.18
C ALA A 38 16.37 0.13 32.30
N ILE A 39 15.45 -0.83 32.14
CA ILE A 39 15.24 -1.91 33.12
C ILE A 39 16.49 -2.78 33.26
N ALA A 40 17.12 -3.18 32.16
CA ALA A 40 18.31 -4.02 32.17
C ALA A 40 19.50 -3.33 32.86
N MET A 41 19.71 -2.04 32.58
CA MET A 41 20.77 -1.25 33.20
C MET A 41 20.49 -0.96 34.68
N HIS A 42 19.23 -0.73 35.07
CA HIS A 42 18.90 -0.52 36.48
C HIS A 42 19.13 -1.79 37.31
N GLY A 43 18.85 -2.97 36.73
CA GLY A 43 19.23 -4.26 37.31
C GLY A 43 20.75 -4.40 37.45
N LEU A 44 21.51 -4.06 36.41
CA LEU A 44 22.97 -4.12 36.43
C LEU A 44 23.60 -3.14 37.45
N ALA A 45 23.05 -1.93 37.58
CA ALA A 45 23.53 -0.93 38.53
C ALA A 45 23.29 -1.34 40.00
N GLY A 46 22.23 -2.11 40.27
CA GLY A 46 21.96 -2.68 41.60
C GLY A 46 22.97 -3.74 42.03
N ASP A 47 23.64 -4.38 41.08
CA ASP A 47 24.68 -5.40 41.32
C ASP A 47 26.11 -4.81 41.42
N LEU A 48 26.31 -3.51 41.17
CA LEU A 48 27.62 -2.87 41.24
C LEU A 48 27.89 -2.24 42.64
N PRO A 49 28.91 -2.71 43.39
CA PRO A 49 29.09 -2.35 44.79
C PRO A 49 29.68 -0.97 45.08
N ASN A 50 30.24 -0.23 44.09
CA ASN A 50 30.94 1.03 44.37
C ASN A 50 30.74 2.16 43.34
N ASP A 51 30.20 1.87 42.15
CA ASP A 51 30.07 2.85 41.04
C ASP A 51 28.64 2.94 40.45
N GLY A 52 27.63 2.38 41.11
CA GLY A 52 26.24 2.37 40.62
C GLY A 52 25.66 3.77 40.35
N ASP A 53 25.95 4.73 41.23
CA ASP A 53 25.46 6.12 41.11
C ASP A 53 26.06 6.87 39.90
N LEU A 54 27.33 6.63 39.57
CA LEU A 54 28.01 7.21 38.42
C LEU A 54 27.45 6.69 37.08
N VAL A 55 27.05 5.41 37.05
CA VAL A 55 26.39 4.80 35.90
C VAL A 55 24.96 5.34 35.72
N LEU A 56 24.23 5.53 36.83
CA LEU A 56 22.87 6.10 36.83
C LEU A 56 22.85 7.57 36.36
N GLU A 57 23.88 8.36 36.66
CA GLU A 57 23.97 9.77 36.24
C GLU A 57 24.26 9.93 34.74
N SER A 58 25.02 9.00 34.15
CA SER A 58 25.42 9.05 32.73
C SER A 58 24.46 8.28 31.80
N MET A 59 23.61 7.41 32.35
CA MET A 59 22.59 6.62 31.64
C MET A 59 21.63 7.43 30.76
N PRO A 60 21.00 8.53 31.22
CA PRO A 60 19.95 9.22 30.47
C PRO A 60 20.47 9.76 29.13
N ARG A 61 21.71 10.26 29.13
CA ARG A 61 22.36 10.79 27.94
C ARG A 61 22.64 9.70 26.92
N ALA A 62 23.19 8.57 27.37
CA ALA A 62 23.46 7.42 26.51
C ALA A 62 22.16 6.86 25.91
N LEU A 63 21.09 6.80 26.71
CA LEU A 63 19.77 6.32 26.28
C LEU A 63 19.15 7.23 25.21
N VAL A 64 19.24 8.55 25.38
CA VAL A 64 18.73 9.53 24.39
C VAL A 64 19.52 9.45 23.08
N ILE A 65 20.85 9.31 23.14
CA ILE A 65 21.68 9.18 21.93
C ILE A 65 21.36 7.86 21.21
N ALA A 66 21.29 6.75 21.95
CA ALA A 66 20.97 5.44 21.40
C ALA A 66 19.55 5.41 20.79
N SER A 67 18.56 6.00 21.46
CA SER A 67 17.19 6.08 20.92
C SER A 67 17.13 6.95 19.68
N GLY A 68 17.84 8.09 19.67
CA GLY A 68 17.91 8.98 18.52
C GLY A 68 18.49 8.28 17.28
N ILE A 69 19.58 7.53 17.45
CA ILE A 69 20.19 6.73 16.37
C ILE A 69 19.22 5.62 15.95
N GLY A 70 18.59 4.94 16.91
CA GLY A 70 17.59 3.90 16.66
C GLY A 70 16.43 4.40 15.80
N VAL A 71 15.83 5.56 16.12
CA VAL A 71 14.79 6.19 15.31
C VAL A 71 15.32 6.56 13.94
N ALA A 72 16.49 7.19 13.87
CA ALA A 72 17.07 7.66 12.62
C ALA A 72 17.33 6.53 11.61
N VAL A 73 17.64 5.31 12.08
CA VAL A 73 17.85 4.14 11.21
C VAL A 73 16.55 3.34 11.00
N ALA A 74 15.76 3.11 12.04
CA ALA A 74 14.56 2.29 11.94
C ALA A 74 13.48 2.97 11.09
N LEU A 75 13.32 4.28 11.20
CA LEU A 75 12.27 5.02 10.49
C LEU A 75 12.39 4.94 8.96
N PRO A 76 13.56 5.20 8.33
CA PRO A 76 13.68 5.04 6.88
C PRO A 76 13.54 3.58 6.44
N VAL A 77 14.04 2.61 7.21
CA VAL A 77 13.91 1.18 6.86
C VAL A 77 12.44 0.76 6.87
N PHE A 78 11.69 1.09 7.92
CA PHE A 78 10.25 0.79 7.99
C PHE A 78 9.45 1.54 6.93
N ALA A 79 9.77 2.80 6.67
CA ALA A 79 9.13 3.56 5.59
C ALA A 79 9.37 2.90 4.23
N MET A 80 10.58 2.43 3.96
CA MET A 80 10.93 1.71 2.74
C MET A 80 10.14 0.39 2.61
N ILE A 81 10.02 -0.39 3.67
CA ILE A 81 9.22 -1.63 3.68
C ILE A 81 7.73 -1.33 3.45
N ALA A 82 7.18 -0.34 4.15
CA ALA A 82 5.79 0.06 4.03
C ALA A 82 5.46 0.54 2.60
N LEU A 83 6.34 1.34 2.01
CA LEU A 83 6.23 1.77 0.61
C LEU A 83 6.36 0.59 -0.36
N ALA A 84 7.33 -0.31 -0.15
CA ALA A 84 7.52 -1.48 -1.00
C ALA A 84 6.30 -2.40 -1.00
N MET A 85 5.61 -2.53 0.14
CA MET A 85 4.38 -3.34 0.25
C MET A 85 3.15 -2.66 -0.38
N THR A 86 3.07 -1.33 -0.34
CA THR A 86 1.88 -0.61 -0.84
C THR A 86 1.95 -0.20 -2.31
N MET A 87 3.13 0.06 -2.85
CA MET A 87 3.31 0.48 -4.24
C MET A 87 2.73 -0.51 -5.27
N PRO A 88 2.91 -1.84 -5.14
CA PRO A 88 2.29 -2.81 -6.05
C PRO A 88 0.77 -2.79 -5.96
N LEU A 89 0.24 -2.66 -4.74
CA LEU A 89 -1.19 -2.69 -4.46
C LEU A 89 -1.93 -1.52 -5.12
N MET A 90 -1.32 -0.34 -5.12
CA MET A 90 -1.94 0.87 -5.70
C MET A 90 -2.15 0.78 -7.22
N GLY A 91 -1.19 0.20 -7.94
CA GLY A 91 -1.30 0.03 -9.38
C GLY A 91 -2.47 -0.90 -9.75
N VAL A 92 -2.67 -1.94 -8.94
CA VAL A 92 -3.75 -2.91 -9.10
C VAL A 92 -5.10 -2.30 -8.73
N LEU A 93 -5.19 -1.58 -7.61
CA LEU A 93 -6.42 -0.93 -7.16
C LEU A 93 -6.95 0.07 -8.19
N TYR A 94 -6.06 0.88 -8.77
CA TYR A 94 -6.44 1.85 -9.78
C TYR A 94 -7.06 1.19 -11.03
N ARG A 95 -6.48 0.06 -11.48
CA ARG A 95 -7.02 -0.71 -12.61
C ARG A 95 -8.41 -1.28 -12.29
N LEU A 96 -8.59 -1.82 -11.08
CA LEU A 96 -9.89 -2.32 -10.64
C LEU A 96 -10.94 -1.21 -10.55
N GLN A 97 -10.57 -0.05 -10.01
CA GLN A 97 -11.48 1.09 -9.91
C GLN A 97 -11.93 1.56 -11.31
N GLN A 98 -11.00 1.67 -12.25
CA GLN A 98 -11.32 2.05 -13.63
C GLN A 98 -12.25 1.03 -14.28
N PHE A 99 -11.94 -0.27 -14.17
CA PHE A 99 -12.79 -1.35 -14.68
C PHE A 99 -14.21 -1.31 -14.11
N LEU A 100 -14.35 -1.12 -12.80
CA LEU A 100 -15.65 -1.01 -12.14
C LEU A 100 -16.43 0.24 -12.57
N THR A 101 -15.73 1.36 -12.76
CA THR A 101 -16.35 2.61 -13.21
C THR A 101 -16.89 2.47 -14.62
N ASP A 102 -16.06 1.96 -15.54
CA ASP A 102 -16.45 1.76 -16.93
C ASP A 102 -17.60 0.73 -17.06
N THR A 103 -17.60 -0.30 -16.21
CA THR A 103 -18.69 -1.30 -16.14
C THR A 103 -19.99 -0.69 -15.59
N ALA A 104 -19.91 0.14 -14.54
CA ALA A 104 -21.08 0.82 -13.96
C ALA A 104 -21.71 1.83 -14.94
N GLU A 105 -20.90 2.45 -15.79
CA GLU A 105 -21.35 3.36 -16.84
C GLU A 105 -21.87 2.63 -18.10
N GLY A 106 -21.85 1.29 -18.10
CA GLY A 106 -22.33 0.48 -19.22
C GLY A 106 -21.46 0.55 -20.46
N ARG A 107 -20.21 1.03 -20.35
CA ARG A 107 -19.25 1.01 -21.46
C ARG A 107 -18.80 -0.42 -21.71
N GLU A 108 -18.43 -0.74 -22.95
CA GLU A 108 -17.80 -2.03 -23.27
C GLU A 108 -16.42 -2.09 -22.61
N THR A 109 -16.35 -2.80 -21.49
CA THR A 109 -15.09 -3.10 -20.82
C THR A 109 -14.54 -4.44 -21.28
N ALA A 110 -13.30 -4.44 -21.76
CA ALA A 110 -12.49 -5.65 -21.86
C ALA A 110 -12.29 -6.27 -20.48
N GLU A 111 -11.92 -7.55 -20.43
CA GLU A 111 -11.67 -8.24 -19.15
C GLU A 111 -10.68 -7.48 -18.28
N CYS A 112 -10.94 -7.46 -16.97
CA CYS A 112 -9.95 -7.05 -16.00
C CYS A 112 -8.72 -7.96 -16.18
N GLU A 113 -7.58 -7.37 -16.53
CA GLU A 113 -6.31 -8.07 -16.64
C GLU A 113 -5.29 -7.47 -15.65
N LEU A 114 -4.80 -8.33 -14.77
CA LEU A 114 -3.70 -8.07 -13.85
C LEU A 114 -2.49 -8.93 -14.22
N ARG A 115 -1.29 -8.51 -13.77
CA ARG A 115 -0.06 -9.28 -14.03
C ARG A 115 -0.05 -10.58 -13.20
N THR A 116 0.64 -11.60 -13.71
CA THR A 116 0.70 -12.98 -13.20
C THR A 116 1.21 -13.18 -11.75
N ASN A 117 1.45 -12.11 -10.99
CA ASN A 117 1.84 -12.19 -9.57
C ASN A 117 1.20 -11.05 -8.75
N ASP A 118 0.17 -10.40 -9.27
CA ASP A 118 -0.51 -9.34 -8.54
C ASP A 118 -1.36 -9.96 -7.41
N PRO A 119 -1.33 -9.42 -6.19
CA PRO A 119 -1.96 -10.03 -5.01
C PRO A 119 -3.49 -10.11 -5.07
N LEU A 120 -4.13 -9.47 -6.06
CA LEU A 120 -5.59 -9.41 -6.23
C LEU A 120 -6.05 -10.10 -7.52
N GLN A 121 -5.23 -11.00 -8.06
CA GLN A 121 -5.55 -11.72 -9.29
C GLN A 121 -6.84 -12.54 -9.16
N ASP A 122 -7.05 -13.20 -8.03
CA ASP A 122 -8.28 -13.95 -7.73
C ASP A 122 -9.51 -13.05 -7.74
N LEU A 123 -9.42 -11.85 -7.14
CA LEU A 123 -10.50 -10.88 -7.13
C LEU A 123 -10.85 -10.42 -8.55
N CYS A 124 -9.84 -10.15 -9.38
CA CYS A 124 -10.05 -9.78 -10.79
C CYS A 124 -10.73 -10.91 -11.57
N SER A 125 -10.35 -12.17 -11.31
CA SER A 125 -11.01 -13.34 -11.91
C SER A 125 -12.49 -13.45 -11.51
N LEU A 126 -12.81 -13.20 -10.23
CA LEU A 126 -14.18 -13.18 -9.72
C LEU A 126 -15.00 -12.03 -10.32
N LEU A 127 -14.42 -10.85 -10.46
CA LEU A 127 -15.07 -9.71 -11.13
C LEU A 127 -15.38 -10.03 -12.59
N ASN A 128 -14.45 -10.65 -13.32
CA ASN A 128 -14.67 -11.04 -14.71
C ASN A 128 -15.79 -12.06 -14.85
N GLN A 129 -15.92 -13.00 -13.91
CA GLN A 129 -17.02 -13.95 -13.87
C GLN A 129 -18.35 -13.25 -13.56
N ALA A 130 -18.38 -12.38 -12.55
CA ALA A 130 -19.59 -11.67 -12.13
C ALA A 130 -20.13 -10.73 -13.23
N THR A 131 -19.24 -10.07 -13.98
CA THR A 131 -19.61 -9.13 -15.06
C THR A 131 -19.87 -9.83 -16.40
N ARG A 132 -19.62 -11.14 -16.52
CA ARG A 132 -19.71 -11.87 -17.80
C ARG A 132 -21.09 -11.76 -18.44
N SER A 133 -22.17 -11.86 -17.65
CA SER A 133 -23.54 -11.77 -18.17
C SER A 133 -23.87 -10.37 -18.70
N GLN A 134 -23.47 -9.32 -17.98
CA GLN A 134 -23.66 -7.94 -18.42
C GLN A 134 -22.85 -7.62 -19.67
N ARG A 135 -21.60 -8.10 -19.76
CA ARG A 135 -20.76 -7.93 -20.95
C ARG A 135 -21.34 -8.65 -22.17
N ALA A 136 -21.85 -9.86 -21.99
CA ALA A 136 -22.52 -10.61 -23.05
C ALA A 136 -23.80 -9.91 -23.53
N ALA A 137 -24.59 -9.34 -22.61
CA ALA A 137 -25.80 -8.58 -22.96
C ALA A 137 -25.47 -7.29 -23.72
N ASN A 138 -24.43 -6.55 -23.30
CA ASN A 138 -24.00 -5.33 -23.97
C ASN A 138 -23.45 -5.61 -25.37
N ALA A 139 -22.68 -6.68 -25.56
CA ALA A 139 -22.17 -7.08 -26.88
C ALA A 139 -23.32 -7.48 -27.83
N ALA A 140 -24.31 -8.23 -27.33
CA ALA A 140 -25.48 -8.63 -28.13
C ALA A 140 -26.35 -7.44 -28.56
N GLY A 141 -26.55 -6.45 -27.68
CA GLY A 141 -27.33 -5.25 -27.98
C GLY A 141 -26.71 -4.33 -29.04
N LYS A 142 -25.40 -4.42 -29.26
CA LYS A 142 -24.67 -3.62 -30.26
C LYS A 142 -24.72 -4.25 -31.66
N GLY A 143 -24.58 -5.58 -31.75
CA GLY A 143 -24.69 -6.31 -33.02
C GLY A 143 -26.02 -6.07 -33.74
N SER A 144 -27.14 -6.05 -32.99
CA SER A 144 -28.46 -5.75 -33.56
C SER A 144 -28.66 -4.29 -34.00
N ARG A 145 -27.84 -3.35 -33.50
CA ARG A 145 -27.91 -1.92 -33.86
C ARG A 145 -27.08 -1.60 -35.11
N GLU A 146 -25.95 -2.28 -35.29
CA GLU A 146 -25.07 -2.10 -36.46
C GLU A 146 -25.65 -2.79 -37.71
N GLU A 147 -26.22 -4.00 -37.58
CA GLU A 147 -26.89 -4.69 -38.71
C GLU A 147 -28.09 -3.91 -39.27
N GLY A 148 -28.84 -3.19 -38.43
CA GLY A 148 -29.94 -2.33 -38.88
C GLY A 148 -29.47 -1.08 -39.63
N SER A 149 -28.28 -0.56 -39.29
CA SER A 149 -27.70 0.61 -39.95
C SER A 149 -27.09 0.25 -41.31
N GLU A 150 -26.43 -0.90 -41.42
CA GLU A 150 -25.87 -1.39 -42.69
C GLU A 150 -26.96 -1.84 -43.68
N ALA A 151 -28.03 -2.47 -43.19
CA ALA A 151 -29.16 -2.83 -44.04
C ALA A 151 -29.88 -1.60 -44.61
N SER A 152 -30.01 -0.52 -43.82
CA SER A 152 -30.60 0.74 -44.26
C SER A 152 -29.69 1.51 -45.23
N GLN A 153 -28.36 1.36 -45.14
CA GLN A 153 -27.40 2.00 -46.06
C GLN A 153 -27.25 1.25 -47.39
N ARG A 154 -27.51 -0.06 -47.43
CA ARG A 154 -27.48 -0.85 -48.67
C ARG A 154 -28.79 -0.78 -49.48
N ALA A 155 -29.85 -0.25 -48.89
CA ALA A 155 -31.16 -0.09 -49.52
C ALA A 155 -31.40 1.32 -50.11
N ALA A 156 -30.42 2.22 -50.00
CA ALA A 156 -30.40 3.57 -50.59
C ALA A 156 -29.42 3.64 -51.75
#